data_AF-G1FTE4-F1
#
_entry.id   AF-G1FTE4-F1
#
_cell.length_a   1.000
_cell.length_b   1.000
_cell.length_c   1.000
_cell.angle_alpha   90.00
_cell.angle_beta   90.00
_cell.angle_gamma   90.00
#
_symmetry.space_group_name_H-M   'P 1'
#
loop_
_entity.id
_entity.type
_entity.pdbx_description
1 polymer ?
#
loop_
_entity_poly.entity_id
_entity_poly.type
_entity_poly.pdbx_seq_one_letter_code
_entity_poly.pdbx_strand_id
1 'polypeptide(L)'
;MSRQNIVLLFVALYFAAVDVATGLQTTLDSADSVRIPTRLLRAQESADVGNVGNAFPAEDEGRGGNGAWVSRLAELDKKTSRLRKFDMKLSQKIWLHYGKDPEYLFKYLNLYNTWSKIDNSKRTIQWFRFTEAFREKWGVGRFTDYEIYALLRSKVPEDKLAITFESLKQIPDLKSLAETMQKYQFKRWIDRKESPASIRRLLGAPQSTALTTKRGPKDAILPRFTTVGVLRRHSQPRR
;
A
#
# COMPACT_ATOMS: atom_id res chain seq x y z
N MET A 1 36.61 5.77 9.56
CA MET A 1 35.31 5.25 9.04
C MET A 1 34.19 6.10 9.65
N SER A 2 33.42 6.82 8.84
CA SER A 2 32.34 7.70 9.37
C SER A 2 31.28 6.86 10.09
N ARG A 3 30.70 7.39 11.18
CA ARG A 3 29.60 6.75 11.94
C ARG A 3 28.44 6.31 11.03
N GLN A 4 28.22 7.01 9.92
CA GLN A 4 27.22 6.65 8.92
C GLN A 4 27.55 5.35 8.16
N ASN A 5 28.83 5.09 7.88
CA ASN A 5 29.25 3.89 7.15
C ASN A 5 29.13 2.64 8.04
N ILE A 6 29.37 2.79 9.33
CA ILE A 6 29.21 1.71 10.31
C ILE A 6 27.72 1.33 10.43
N VAL A 7 26.82 2.32 10.46
CA VAL A 7 25.36 2.09 10.52
C VAL A 7 24.85 1.42 9.23
N LEU A 8 25.32 1.85 8.05
CA LEU A 8 24.95 1.20 6.79
C LEU A 8 25.42 -0.26 6.74
N LEU A 9 26.60 -0.57 7.30
CA LEU A 9 27.08 -1.95 7.41
C LEU A 9 26.22 -2.80 8.35
N PHE A 10 25.83 -2.28 9.52
CA PHE A 10 24.94 -3.03 10.43
C PHE A 10 23.54 -3.22 9.87
N VAL A 11 23.00 -2.22 9.17
CA VAL A 11 21.70 -2.33 8.49
C VAL A 11 21.78 -3.32 7.32
N ALA A 12 22.85 -3.29 6.53
CA ALA A 12 23.07 -4.24 5.44
C ALA A 12 23.28 -5.68 5.94
N LEU A 13 24.05 -5.86 7.02
CA LEU A 13 24.24 -7.15 7.68
C LEU A 13 22.92 -7.70 8.25
N TYR A 14 22.08 -6.82 8.82
CA TYR A 14 20.76 -7.19 9.30
C TYR A 14 19.84 -7.66 8.17
N PHE A 15 19.81 -6.93 7.04
CA PHE A 15 19.01 -7.34 5.88
C PHE A 15 19.53 -8.62 5.21
N ALA A 16 20.86 -8.81 5.13
CA ALA A 16 21.45 -10.04 4.60
C ALA A 16 21.10 -11.27 5.47
N ALA A 17 21.10 -11.13 6.80
CA ALA A 17 20.69 -12.20 7.71
C ALA A 17 19.20 -12.56 7.55
N VAL A 18 18.35 -11.57 7.27
CA VAL A 18 16.91 -11.79 7.00
C VAL A 18 16.70 -12.53 5.67
N ASP A 19 17.43 -12.18 4.62
CA ASP A 19 17.35 -12.88 3.32
C ASP A 19 17.81 -14.34 3.44
N VAL A 20 18.88 -14.61 4.20
CA VAL A 20 19.36 -15.98 4.50
C VAL A 20 18.32 -16.78 5.28
N ALA A 21 17.68 -16.19 6.28
CA ALA A 21 16.62 -16.85 7.06
C ALA A 21 15.38 -17.17 6.21
N THR A 22 15.01 -16.29 5.26
CA THR A 22 13.92 -16.58 4.31
C THR A 22 14.28 -17.66 3.29
N GLY A 23 15.55 -17.73 2.87
CA GLY A 23 16.05 -18.82 2.02
C GLY A 23 15.97 -20.17 2.71
N LEU A 24 16.39 -20.26 3.98
CA LEU A 24 16.35 -21.49 4.79
C LEU A 24 14.92 -22.00 5.04
N GLN A 25 13.97 -21.10 5.28
CA GLN A 25 12.57 -21.49 5.47
C GLN A 25 11.98 -22.11 4.18
N THR A 26 12.36 -21.57 3.02
CA THR A 26 11.93 -22.08 1.70
C THR A 26 12.54 -23.45 1.39
N THR A 27 13.77 -23.71 1.86
CA THR A 27 14.43 -25.02 1.69
C THR A 27 13.88 -26.12 2.61
N LEU A 28 13.37 -25.76 3.81
CA LEU A 28 12.79 -26.72 4.75
C LEU A 28 11.39 -27.16 4.32
N ASP A 29 10.57 -26.26 3.78
CA ASP A 29 9.24 -26.61 3.23
C ASP A 29 9.33 -27.49 1.97
N SER A 30 10.47 -27.46 1.26
CA SER A 30 10.69 -28.26 0.05
C SER A 30 11.24 -29.68 0.30
N ALA A 31 11.65 -29.99 1.54
CA ALA A 31 12.30 -31.27 1.84
C ALA A 31 11.33 -32.40 2.26
N ASP A 32 10.05 -32.11 2.48
CA ASP A 32 9.10 -33.07 3.07
C ASP A 32 8.04 -33.64 2.11
N SER A 33 8.25 -33.55 0.79
CA SER A 33 7.41 -34.25 -0.21
C SER A 33 8.17 -35.38 -0.92
N VAL A 34 8.56 -36.41 -0.17
CA VAL A 34 8.97 -37.70 -0.76
C VAL A 34 7.74 -38.62 -0.79
N ARG A 35 7.07 -38.72 -1.94
CA ARG A 35 6.21 -39.87 -2.30
C ARG A 35 6.43 -40.27 -3.76
N ILE A 36 7.27 -41.29 -3.90
CA ILE A 36 7.57 -42.31 -4.93
C ILE A 36 6.89 -42.20 -6.33
N PRO A 37 7.65 -42.35 -7.44
CA PRO A 37 7.14 -42.30 -8.81
C PRO A 37 6.79 -43.68 -9.40
N THR A 38 5.79 -43.74 -10.28
CA THR A 38 5.62 -44.86 -11.22
C THR A 38 5.28 -44.36 -12.63
N ARG A 39 6.13 -44.76 -13.58
CA ARG A 39 6.09 -44.71 -15.06
C ARG A 39 4.69 -44.68 -15.73
N LEU A 40 4.53 -43.99 -16.86
CA LEU A 40 4.62 -44.57 -18.23
C LEU A 40 4.44 -43.54 -19.38
N LEU A 41 4.91 -43.94 -20.57
CA LEU A 41 5.16 -43.24 -21.83
C LEU A 41 3.92 -42.76 -22.64
N ARG A 42 4.08 -41.71 -23.48
CA ARG A 42 4.02 -41.74 -24.98
C ARG A 42 3.29 -40.55 -25.67
N ALA A 43 4.00 -39.93 -26.63
CA ALA A 43 3.60 -39.24 -27.89
C ALA A 43 2.61 -38.04 -27.85
N GLN A 44 2.54 -37.11 -28.81
CA GLN A 44 3.38 -36.58 -29.90
C GLN A 44 2.62 -35.33 -30.43
N GLU A 45 3.36 -34.23 -30.69
CA GLU A 45 3.18 -33.22 -31.77
C GLU A 45 1.85 -32.47 -31.98
N SER A 46 1.91 -31.12 -31.98
CA SER A 46 1.88 -30.28 -33.21
C SER A 46 1.75 -28.80 -32.82
N ALA A 47 2.38 -27.96 -33.63
CA ALA A 47 2.53 -26.52 -33.45
C ALA A 47 1.23 -25.76 -33.74
N ASP A 48 1.03 -24.61 -33.07
CA ASP A 48 0.51 -23.44 -33.77
C ASP A 48 1.03 -22.14 -33.13
N VAL A 49 1.42 -21.22 -34.00
CA VAL A 49 1.94 -19.89 -33.72
C VAL A 49 0.77 -18.93 -33.77
N GLY A 50 0.42 -18.34 -32.63
CA GLY A 50 -0.66 -17.35 -32.53
C GLY A 50 -0.27 -16.17 -31.64
N ASN A 51 0.30 -15.14 -32.26
CA ASN A 51 0.51 -13.81 -31.71
C ASN A 51 -0.83 -13.21 -31.19
N VAL A 52 -0.94 -12.95 -29.90
CA VAL A 52 -1.99 -12.08 -29.33
C VAL A 52 -1.37 -11.17 -28.28
N GLY A 53 -1.60 -9.87 -28.48
CA GLY A 53 -0.95 -8.77 -27.78
C GLY A 53 -1.23 -8.66 -26.29
N ASN A 54 -0.45 -7.77 -25.68
CA ASN A 54 -0.52 -7.32 -24.30
C ASN A 54 -1.95 -6.99 -23.85
N ALA A 55 -2.66 -7.99 -23.34
CA ALA A 55 -3.78 -7.80 -22.45
C ALA A 55 -3.22 -7.61 -21.05
N PHE A 56 -3.32 -6.38 -20.53
CA PHE A 56 -3.12 -6.11 -19.11
C PHE A 56 -4.01 -7.08 -18.30
N PRO A 57 -3.45 -7.95 -17.44
CA PRO A 57 -4.27 -8.87 -16.68
C PRO A 57 -5.15 -8.04 -15.75
N ALA A 58 -6.46 -8.21 -15.88
CA ALA A 58 -7.43 -7.64 -14.96
C ALA A 58 -7.02 -8.00 -13.53
N GLU A 59 -6.86 -6.97 -12.71
CA GLU A 59 -6.47 -7.09 -11.31
C GLU A 59 -7.54 -7.90 -10.56
N ASP A 60 -7.28 -9.19 -10.39
CA ASP A 60 -7.99 -10.06 -9.47
C ASP A 60 -7.71 -9.56 -8.05
N GLU A 61 -8.71 -8.86 -7.48
CA GLU A 61 -8.78 -8.47 -6.08
C GLU A 61 -9.37 -9.62 -5.27
N GLY A 62 -8.61 -10.11 -4.28
CA GLY A 62 -9.02 -11.19 -3.40
C GLY A 62 -10.30 -10.84 -2.63
N ARG A 63 -11.30 -11.71 -2.73
CA ARG A 63 -12.60 -11.57 -2.07
C ARG A 63 -12.52 -12.07 -0.63
N GLY A 64 -12.92 -11.23 0.33
CA GLY A 64 -13.14 -11.68 1.71
C GLY A 64 -14.36 -12.62 1.78
N GLY A 65 -14.36 -13.55 2.74
CA GLY A 65 -15.41 -14.58 2.90
C GLY A 65 -16.84 -14.06 3.09
N ASN A 66 -17.04 -12.74 3.25
CA ASN A 66 -18.33 -12.07 3.38
C ASN A 66 -18.72 -11.22 2.15
N GLY A 67 -17.98 -11.30 1.04
CA GLY A 67 -18.22 -10.46 -0.14
C GLY A 67 -17.78 -8.99 0.02
N ALA A 68 -17.17 -8.62 1.15
CA ALA A 68 -16.46 -7.36 1.27
C ALA A 68 -15.11 -7.44 0.53
N TRP A 69 -14.77 -6.37 -0.18
CA TRP A 69 -13.46 -6.23 -0.84
C TRP A 69 -12.36 -6.18 0.21
N VAL A 70 -11.26 -6.86 -0.07
CA VAL A 70 -10.05 -6.82 0.76
C VAL A 70 -8.93 -6.23 -0.09
N SER A 71 -8.28 -5.19 0.44
CA SER A 71 -7.15 -4.59 -0.26
C SER A 71 -5.91 -5.47 -0.19
N ARG A 72 -5.06 -5.41 -1.22
CA ARG A 72 -3.75 -6.10 -1.23
C ARG A 72 -2.88 -5.72 -0.03
N LEU A 73 -2.92 -4.46 0.40
CA LEU A 73 -2.20 -4.01 1.61
C LEU A 73 -2.72 -4.71 2.88
N ALA A 74 -4.03 -4.82 3.03
CA ALA A 74 -4.62 -5.52 4.18
C ALA A 74 -4.28 -7.02 4.15
N GLU A 75 -4.32 -7.66 2.98
CA GLU A 75 -3.88 -9.05 2.83
C GLU A 75 -2.41 -9.22 3.19
N LEU A 76 -1.54 -8.34 2.69
CA LEU A 76 -0.10 -8.37 2.99
C LEU A 76 0.16 -8.20 4.48
N ASP A 77 -0.57 -7.33 5.18
CA ASP A 77 -0.45 -7.19 6.62
C ASP A 77 -0.94 -8.44 7.37
N LYS A 78 -2.10 -8.98 6.97
CA LYS A 78 -2.67 -10.19 7.57
C LYS A 78 -1.75 -11.40 7.40
N LYS A 79 -1.17 -11.56 6.21
CA LYS A 79 -0.20 -12.63 5.89
C LYS A 79 1.18 -12.42 6.53
N THR A 80 1.45 -11.24 7.10
CA THR A 80 2.75 -10.99 7.75
C THR A 80 2.79 -11.62 9.13
N SER A 81 3.79 -12.50 9.35
CA SER A 81 3.96 -13.23 10.60
C SER A 81 4.18 -12.30 11.80
N ARG A 82 3.83 -12.78 13.00
CA ARG A 82 4.02 -12.02 14.25
C ARG A 82 5.48 -11.64 14.49
N LEU A 83 6.42 -12.57 14.24
CA LEU A 83 7.85 -12.32 14.35
C LEU A 83 8.29 -11.16 13.44
N ARG A 84 7.80 -11.15 12.19
CA ARG A 84 8.13 -10.09 11.23
C ARG A 84 7.49 -8.75 11.60
N LYS A 85 6.27 -8.75 12.16
CA LYS A 85 5.66 -7.53 12.73
C LYS A 85 6.48 -6.99 13.91
N PHE A 86 7.00 -7.87 14.76
CA PHE A 86 7.88 -7.50 15.87
C PHE A 86 9.20 -6.89 15.37
N ASP A 87 9.85 -7.53 14.40
CA ASP A 87 11.04 -7.00 13.73
C ASP A 87 10.79 -5.60 13.12
N MET A 88 9.70 -5.43 12.37
CA MET A 88 9.34 -4.13 11.80
C MET A 88 9.16 -3.06 12.89
N LYS A 89 8.54 -3.42 14.02
CA LYS A 89 8.36 -2.51 15.17
C LYS A 89 9.68 -2.18 15.85
N LEU A 90 10.60 -3.14 15.95
CA LEU A 90 11.95 -2.91 16.48
C LEU A 90 12.74 -1.96 15.56
N SER A 91 12.71 -2.22 14.26
CA SER A 91 13.31 -1.35 13.24
C SER A 91 12.78 0.08 13.34
N GLN A 92 11.47 0.27 13.51
CA GLN A 92 10.86 1.60 13.71
C GLN A 92 11.41 2.31 14.94
N LYS A 93 11.50 1.60 16.09
CA LYS A 93 12.07 2.18 17.32
C LYS A 93 13.52 2.60 17.13
N ILE A 94 14.32 1.78 16.44
CA ILE A 94 15.72 2.07 16.13
C ILE A 94 15.83 3.31 15.26
N TRP A 95 15.07 3.42 14.18
CA TRP A 95 15.05 4.61 13.32
C TRP A 95 14.64 5.87 14.09
N LEU A 96 13.61 5.79 14.95
CA LEU A 96 13.20 6.90 15.81
C LEU A 96 14.24 7.27 16.88
N HIS A 97 15.02 6.30 17.36
CA HIS A 97 16.11 6.54 18.32
C HIS A 97 17.26 7.30 17.66
N TYR A 98 17.62 6.93 16.42
CA TYR A 98 18.65 7.60 15.63
C TYR A 98 18.16 8.87 14.92
N GLY A 99 17.00 9.42 15.31
CA GLY A 99 16.49 10.69 14.81
C GLY A 99 16.11 10.67 13.33
N LYS A 100 15.77 9.51 12.76
CA LYS A 100 15.23 9.44 11.40
C LYS A 100 13.81 10.00 11.37
N ASP A 101 13.49 10.70 10.30
CA ASP A 101 12.16 11.25 10.05
C ASP A 101 11.45 10.50 8.89
N PRO A 102 10.15 10.75 8.67
CA PRO A 102 9.41 10.08 7.62
C PRO A 102 9.95 10.36 6.22
N GLU A 103 10.57 11.52 5.99
CA GLU A 103 11.16 11.88 4.70
C GLU A 103 12.42 11.04 4.40
N TYR A 104 13.29 10.84 5.39
CA TYR A 104 14.43 9.95 5.30
C TYR A 104 13.99 8.53 4.93
N LEU A 105 13.01 7.99 5.66
CA LEU A 105 12.52 6.65 5.40
C LEU A 105 11.81 6.58 4.03
N PHE A 106 11.14 7.65 3.62
CA PHE A 106 10.52 7.72 2.30
C PHE A 106 11.56 7.57 1.17
N LYS A 107 12.66 8.31 1.27
CA LYS A 107 13.79 8.25 0.32
C LYS A 107 14.46 6.89 0.34
N TYR A 108 14.69 6.33 1.54
CA TYR A 108 15.28 5.00 1.70
C TYR A 108 14.42 3.91 1.04
N LEU A 109 13.11 3.91 1.28
CA LEU A 109 12.21 2.89 0.72
C LEU A 109 11.98 3.07 -0.80
N ASN A 110 12.20 4.27 -1.33
CA ASN A 110 12.16 4.50 -2.77
C ASN A 110 13.23 3.70 -3.52
N LEU A 111 14.38 3.39 -2.88
CA LEU A 111 15.45 2.57 -3.47
C LEU A 111 14.96 1.16 -3.84
N TYR A 112 13.88 0.68 -3.19
CA TYR A 112 13.25 -0.61 -3.46
C TYR A 112 12.02 -0.50 -4.37
N ASN A 113 11.87 0.61 -5.10
CA ASN A 113 10.72 0.89 -5.97
C ASN A 113 9.37 0.81 -5.22
N THR A 114 9.35 1.17 -3.94
CA THR A 114 8.14 1.06 -3.10
C THR A 114 6.97 1.87 -3.67
N TRP A 115 7.23 3.08 -4.15
CA TRP A 115 6.18 4.02 -4.56
C TRP A 115 5.53 3.68 -5.91
N SER A 116 6.22 2.95 -6.78
CA SER A 116 5.59 2.44 -8.02
C SER A 116 4.60 1.30 -7.74
N LYS A 117 4.76 0.61 -6.60
CA LYS A 117 3.93 -0.51 -6.12
C LYS A 117 3.27 -0.17 -4.78
N ILE A 118 2.86 1.09 -4.59
CA ILE A 118 2.43 1.61 -3.29
C ILE A 118 1.27 0.79 -2.67
N ASP A 119 0.35 0.32 -3.50
CA ASP A 119 -0.84 -0.47 -3.16
C ASP A 119 -0.56 -1.97 -2.98
N ASN A 120 0.67 -2.41 -3.26
CA ASN A 120 1.08 -3.81 -3.17
C ASN A 120 2.50 -3.95 -2.59
N SER A 121 2.75 -3.30 -1.45
CA SER A 121 4.06 -3.35 -0.80
C SER A 121 3.97 -3.30 0.72
N LYS A 122 4.62 -4.27 1.39
CA LYS A 122 4.80 -4.25 2.85
C LYS A 122 5.64 -3.05 3.32
N ARG A 123 6.49 -2.51 2.45
CA ARG A 123 7.28 -1.30 2.73
C ARG A 123 6.39 -0.05 2.80
N THR A 124 5.31 0.00 2.01
CA THR A 124 4.29 1.06 2.17
C THR A 124 3.73 1.04 3.59
N ILE A 125 3.26 -0.13 4.04
CA ILE A 125 2.69 -0.30 5.39
C ILE A 125 3.72 0.10 6.46
N GLN A 126 4.98 -0.30 6.27
CA GLN A 126 6.08 0.06 7.17
C GLN A 126 6.27 1.58 7.28
N TRP A 127 6.24 2.28 6.16
CA TRP A 127 6.41 3.73 6.12
C TRP A 127 5.26 4.46 6.82
N PHE A 128 4.01 4.06 6.58
CA PHE A 128 2.86 4.65 7.27
C PHE A 128 2.91 4.41 8.78
N ARG A 129 3.23 3.19 9.22
CA ARG A 129 3.40 2.89 10.66
C ARG A 129 4.52 3.71 11.29
N PHE A 130 5.63 3.86 10.58
CA PHE A 130 6.72 4.70 11.05
C PHE A 130 6.31 6.17 11.15
N THR A 131 5.57 6.67 10.16
CA THR A 131 5.06 8.04 10.15
C THR A 131 4.10 8.30 11.31
N GLU A 132 3.22 7.34 11.61
CA GLU A 132 2.34 7.39 12.77
C GLU A 132 3.15 7.40 14.08
N ALA A 133 4.08 6.46 14.26
CA ALA A 133 4.94 6.40 15.44
C ALA A 133 5.82 7.67 15.61
N PHE A 134 6.26 8.28 14.51
CA PHE A 134 6.98 9.56 14.53
C PHE A 134 6.07 10.69 15.03
N ARG A 135 4.83 10.76 14.54
CA ARG A 135 3.84 11.75 14.98
C ARG A 135 3.36 11.53 16.41
N GLU A 136 3.26 10.28 16.87
CA GLU A 136 2.96 9.95 18.27
C GLU A 136 4.07 10.44 19.20
N LYS A 137 5.33 10.25 18.80
CA LYS A 137 6.49 10.62 19.62
C LYS A 137 6.74 12.14 19.67
N TRP A 138 6.57 12.83 18.53
CA TRP A 138 7.00 14.23 18.38
C TRP A 138 5.87 15.22 18.10
N GLY A 139 4.65 14.74 17.94
CA GLY A 139 3.47 15.55 17.62
C GLY A 139 3.21 15.68 16.12
N VAL A 140 1.93 15.85 15.77
CA VAL A 140 1.46 16.02 14.39
C VAL A 140 2.07 17.22 13.67
N GLY A 141 2.48 18.26 14.41
CA GLY A 141 3.13 19.46 13.86
C GLY A 141 4.56 19.24 13.36
N ARG A 142 5.20 18.13 13.72
CA ARG A 142 6.57 17.82 13.26
C ARG A 142 6.62 17.14 11.89
N PHE A 143 5.48 16.61 11.43
CA PHE A 143 5.33 16.13 10.07
C PHE A 143 3.85 16.22 9.69
N THR A 144 3.43 17.34 9.14
CA THR A 144 2.04 17.75 8.89
C THR A 144 1.35 16.94 7.80
N ASP A 145 0.02 17.02 7.71
CA ASP A 145 -0.75 16.30 6.68
C ASP A 145 -0.38 16.78 5.27
N TYR A 146 -0.02 18.06 5.15
CA TYR A 146 0.55 18.62 3.93
C TYR A 146 1.85 17.92 3.54
N GLU A 147 2.78 17.73 4.46
CA GLU A 147 4.07 17.09 4.20
C GLU A 147 3.92 15.62 3.80
N ILE A 148 3.08 14.85 4.50
CA ILE A 148 2.76 13.46 4.10
C ILE A 148 2.22 13.44 2.66
N TYR A 149 1.20 14.26 2.39
CA TYR A 149 0.53 14.26 1.09
C TYR A 149 1.46 14.73 -0.02
N ALA A 150 2.20 15.83 0.18
CA ALA A 150 3.12 16.39 -0.79
C ALA A 150 4.24 15.40 -1.13
N LEU A 151 4.80 14.75 -0.11
CA LEU A 151 5.85 13.77 -0.28
C LEU A 151 5.37 12.56 -1.08
N LEU A 152 4.21 11.99 -0.75
CA LEU A 152 3.62 10.89 -1.52
C LEU A 152 3.30 11.32 -2.96
N ARG A 153 2.70 12.51 -3.17
CA ARG A 153 2.37 13.02 -4.51
C ARG A 153 3.58 13.29 -5.39
N SER A 154 4.77 13.47 -4.81
CA SER A 154 6.02 13.60 -5.59
C SER A 154 6.38 12.33 -6.37
N LYS A 155 5.85 11.16 -6.00
CA LYS A 155 6.16 9.86 -6.63
C LYS A 155 4.94 9.05 -7.06
N VAL A 156 3.78 9.32 -6.48
CA VAL A 156 2.57 8.49 -6.63
C VAL A 156 1.46 9.32 -7.26
N PRO A 157 0.83 8.88 -8.36
CA PRO A 157 -0.27 9.61 -8.99
C PRO A 157 -1.51 9.67 -8.07
N GLU A 158 -2.36 10.66 -8.32
CA GLU A 158 -3.45 11.06 -7.41
C GLU A 158 -4.49 9.96 -7.17
N ASP A 159 -4.82 9.20 -8.22
CA ASP A 159 -5.75 8.08 -8.23
C ASP A 159 -5.23 6.90 -7.37
N LYS A 160 -3.98 6.48 -7.60
CA LYS A 160 -3.34 5.43 -6.80
C LYS A 160 -3.20 5.82 -5.34
N LEU A 161 -2.93 7.09 -5.08
CA LEU A 161 -2.85 7.61 -3.72
C LEU A 161 -4.21 7.52 -3.01
N ALA A 162 -5.29 7.89 -3.70
CA ALA A 162 -6.64 7.78 -3.15
C ALA A 162 -7.02 6.33 -2.82
N ILE A 163 -6.70 5.39 -3.71
CA ILE A 163 -6.92 3.96 -3.50
C ILE A 163 -6.08 3.44 -2.33
N THR A 164 -4.84 3.91 -2.19
CA THR A 164 -3.94 3.54 -1.09
C THR A 164 -4.50 3.97 0.26
N PHE A 165 -4.94 5.22 0.39
CA PHE A 165 -5.54 5.71 1.62
C PHE A 165 -6.81 4.94 1.99
N GLU A 166 -7.67 4.58 1.03
CA GLU A 166 -8.84 3.76 1.31
C GLU A 166 -8.45 2.34 1.74
N SER A 167 -7.42 1.76 1.11
CA SER A 167 -6.90 0.42 1.42
C SER A 167 -6.33 0.33 2.84
N LEU A 168 -5.56 1.34 3.26
CA LEU A 168 -4.93 1.38 4.58
C LEU A 168 -5.95 1.43 5.73
N LYS A 169 -7.19 1.87 5.50
CA LYS A 169 -8.26 1.87 6.52
C LYS A 169 -8.65 0.47 6.98
N GLN A 170 -8.34 -0.55 6.18
CA GLN A 170 -8.58 -1.95 6.54
C GLN A 170 -7.49 -2.52 7.47
N ILE A 171 -6.41 -1.77 7.72
CA ILE A 171 -5.36 -2.14 8.67
C ILE A 171 -5.64 -1.40 9.99
N PRO A 172 -6.02 -2.10 11.08
CA PRO A 172 -6.57 -1.46 12.27
C PRO A 172 -5.72 -0.35 12.88
N ASP A 173 -4.40 -0.54 12.97
CA ASP A 173 -3.49 0.44 13.55
C ASP A 173 -3.29 1.66 12.63
N LEU A 174 -3.38 1.50 11.31
CA LEU A 174 -3.21 2.59 10.35
C LEU A 174 -4.50 3.34 10.00
N LYS A 175 -5.66 2.88 10.51
CA LYS A 175 -6.97 3.39 10.09
C LYS A 175 -7.11 4.89 10.35
N SER A 176 -6.66 5.36 11.51
CA SER A 176 -6.76 6.78 11.90
C SER A 176 -5.96 7.69 10.96
N LEU A 177 -4.69 7.35 10.71
CA LEU A 177 -3.84 8.08 9.77
C LEU A 177 -4.43 8.05 8.36
N ALA A 178 -4.88 6.89 7.89
CA ALA A 178 -5.46 6.72 6.56
C ALA A 178 -6.74 7.57 6.36
N GLU A 179 -7.62 7.62 7.36
CA GLU A 179 -8.81 8.49 7.34
C GLU A 179 -8.44 9.98 7.31
N THR A 180 -7.45 10.38 8.10
CA THR A 180 -6.93 11.75 8.13
C THR A 180 -6.40 12.16 6.75
N MET A 181 -5.58 11.31 6.14
CA MET A 181 -5.02 11.57 4.82
C MET A 181 -6.07 11.58 3.70
N GLN A 182 -7.09 10.71 3.77
CA GLN A 182 -8.19 10.76 2.81
C GLN A 182 -9.01 12.04 2.95
N LYS A 183 -9.32 12.48 4.18
CA LYS A 183 -10.03 13.73 4.43
C LYS A 183 -9.24 14.93 3.90
N TYR A 184 -7.93 14.93 4.13
CA TYR A 184 -7.03 15.95 3.58
C TYR A 184 -7.06 15.97 2.05
N GLN A 185 -7.00 14.80 1.40
CA GLN A 185 -7.11 14.70 -0.06
C GLN A 185 -8.45 15.23 -0.58
N PHE A 186 -9.57 14.91 0.08
CA PHE A 186 -10.89 15.43 -0.30
C PHE A 186 -10.95 16.95 -0.17
N LYS A 187 -10.41 17.52 0.91
CA LYS A 187 -10.32 18.96 1.09
C LYS A 187 -9.57 19.61 -0.09
N ARG A 188 -8.44 19.02 -0.51
CA ARG A 188 -7.64 19.50 -1.65
C ARG A 188 -8.41 19.45 -2.97
N TRP A 189 -9.15 18.37 -3.23
CA TRP A 189 -9.99 18.27 -4.42
C TRP A 189 -11.12 19.31 -4.42
N ILE A 190 -11.74 19.56 -3.26
CA ILE A 190 -12.77 20.60 -3.12
C ILE A 190 -12.18 22.00 -3.32
N ASP A 191 -11.01 22.29 -2.75
CA ASP A 191 -10.33 23.58 -2.91
C ASP A 191 -9.94 23.83 -4.38
N ARG A 192 -9.65 22.76 -5.14
CA ARG A 192 -9.42 22.78 -6.59
C ARG A 192 -10.70 22.81 -7.42
N LYS A 193 -11.88 22.84 -6.78
CA LYS A 193 -13.20 22.82 -7.42
C LYS A 193 -13.45 21.57 -8.29
N GLU A 194 -12.84 20.44 -7.92
CA GLU A 194 -13.09 19.17 -8.60
C GLU A 194 -14.54 18.74 -8.45
N SER A 195 -15.18 18.35 -9.56
CA SER A 195 -16.54 17.81 -9.54
C SER A 195 -16.55 16.30 -9.26
N PRO A 196 -17.66 15.74 -8.76
CA PRO A 196 -17.78 14.28 -8.62
C PRO A 196 -17.54 13.53 -9.93
N ALA A 197 -17.90 14.12 -11.08
CA ALA A 197 -17.61 13.55 -12.40
C ALA A 197 -16.11 13.56 -12.72
N SER A 198 -15.40 14.63 -12.38
CA SER A 198 -13.93 14.71 -12.54
C SER A 198 -13.22 13.67 -11.68
N ILE A 199 -13.59 13.54 -10.40
CA ILE A 199 -13.02 12.54 -9.49
C ILE A 199 -13.35 11.11 -9.94
N ARG A 200 -14.57 10.87 -10.43
CA ARG A 200 -14.93 9.57 -11.01
C ARG A 200 -14.02 9.20 -12.18
N ARG A 201 -13.78 10.14 -13.09
CA ARG A 201 -12.87 9.97 -14.24
C ARG A 201 -11.44 9.76 -13.78
N LEU A 202 -10.96 10.52 -12.80
CA LEU A 202 -9.63 10.36 -12.19
C LEU A 202 -9.44 8.96 -11.63
N LEU A 203 -10.45 8.42 -10.93
CA LEU A 203 -10.40 7.06 -10.38
C LEU A 203 -10.61 5.98 -11.44
N GLY A 204 -10.94 6.33 -12.69
CA GLY A 204 -11.31 5.37 -13.73
C GLY A 204 -12.52 4.50 -13.32
N ALA A 205 -13.51 5.10 -12.65
CA ALA A 205 -14.75 4.42 -12.27
C ALA A 205 -15.81 4.54 -13.39
N PRO A 206 -16.56 3.46 -13.70
CA PRO A 206 -17.54 3.46 -14.78
C PRO A 206 -18.70 4.44 -14.53
N GLN A 207 -19.36 4.90 -15.61
CA GLN A 207 -20.48 5.84 -15.49
C GLN A 207 -21.75 5.19 -14.93
N SER A 208 -22.00 3.93 -15.25
CA SER A 208 -23.19 3.19 -14.85
C SER A 208 -23.01 2.57 -13.48
N THR A 209 -23.89 2.92 -12.54
CA THR A 209 -24.09 2.22 -11.25
C THR A 209 -24.76 0.86 -11.43
N ALA A 210 -24.57 0.22 -12.60
CA ALA A 210 -25.13 -1.08 -12.90
C ALA A 210 -24.39 -2.12 -12.06
N LEU A 211 -24.90 -2.32 -10.84
CA LEU A 211 -24.68 -3.45 -9.94
C LEU A 211 -23.37 -4.20 -10.23
N THR A 212 -22.22 -3.55 -10.10
CA THR A 212 -20.97 -4.27 -10.06
C THR A 212 -20.96 -4.97 -8.71
N THR A 213 -21.30 -6.24 -8.72
CA THR A 213 -21.20 -7.19 -7.59
C THR A 213 -19.81 -7.18 -6.93
N LYS A 214 -18.82 -6.55 -7.58
CA LYS A 214 -17.50 -6.22 -7.04
C LYS A 214 -17.52 -4.79 -6.48
N ARG A 215 -17.78 -4.66 -5.17
CA ARG A 215 -17.50 -3.42 -4.42
C ARG A 215 -15.98 -3.29 -4.31
N GLY A 216 -15.37 -2.26 -4.88
CA GLY A 216 -13.93 -1.99 -4.78
C GLY A 216 -13.61 -0.71 -4.00
N PRO A 217 -12.33 -0.32 -3.86
CA PRO A 217 -11.96 0.91 -3.16
C PRO A 217 -12.54 2.17 -3.82
N LYS A 218 -12.70 2.17 -5.14
CA LYS A 218 -13.28 3.28 -5.92
C LYS A 218 -14.75 3.55 -5.53
N ASP A 219 -15.51 2.50 -5.26
CA ASP A 219 -16.93 2.58 -4.87
C ASP A 219 -17.12 3.13 -3.46
N ALA A 220 -16.08 3.04 -2.61
CA ALA A 220 -16.08 3.63 -1.28
C ALA A 220 -15.70 5.12 -1.28
N ILE A 221 -14.82 5.54 -2.20
CA ILE A 221 -14.27 6.91 -2.25
C ILE A 221 -15.28 7.91 -2.78
N LEU A 222 -15.93 7.63 -3.91
CA LEU A 222 -16.77 8.59 -4.63
C LEU A 222 -18.01 9.07 -3.84
N PRO A 223 -18.77 8.20 -3.15
CA PRO A 223 -19.91 8.64 -2.33
C PRO A 223 -19.47 9.53 -1.15
N ARG A 224 -18.33 9.19 -0.53
CA ARG A 224 -17.77 9.97 0.59
C ARG A 224 -17.34 11.36 0.14
N PHE A 225 -16.64 11.46 -0.99
CA PHE A 225 -16.27 12.76 -1.57
C PHE A 225 -17.50 13.64 -1.84
N THR A 226 -18.53 13.07 -2.46
CA THR A 226 -19.78 13.78 -2.77
C THR A 226 -20.45 14.30 -1.50
N THR A 227 -20.50 13.48 -0.45
CA THR A 227 -21.07 13.87 0.85
C THR A 227 -20.33 15.06 1.47
N VAL A 228 -18.99 15.02 1.49
CA VAL A 228 -18.18 16.13 2.03
C VAL A 228 -18.36 17.41 1.21
N GLY A 229 -18.43 17.31 -0.12
CA GLY A 229 -18.67 18.46 -1.00
C GLY A 229 -20.06 19.08 -0.83
N VAL A 230 -21.09 18.28 -0.53
CA VAL A 230 -22.44 18.77 -0.22
C VAL A 230 -22.46 19.49 1.13
N LEU A 231 -21.88 18.90 2.18
CA LEU A 231 -21.82 19.52 3.51
C LEU A 231 -21.15 20.90 3.45
N ARG A 232 -20.00 21.03 2.78
CA ARG A 232 -19.29 22.31 2.69
C ARG A 232 -20.08 23.39 1.95
N ARG A 233 -20.84 23.03 0.91
CA ARG A 233 -21.68 23.98 0.16
C ARG A 233 -22.86 24.49 0.99
N HIS A 234 -23.42 23.66 1.88
CA HIS A 234 -24.47 24.10 2.80
C HIS A 234 -23.95 24.94 3.97
N SER A 235 -22.67 24.78 4.35
CA SER A 235 -22.04 25.56 5.41
C SER A 235 -21.50 26.93 4.96
N GLN A 236 -21.46 27.24 3.66
CA GLN A 236 -21.09 28.57 3.17
C GLN A 236 -22.35 29.40 2.88
N PRO A 237 -22.49 30.60 3.48
CA PRO A 237 -23.60 31.49 3.14
C PRO A 237 -23.51 31.86 1.66
N ARG A 238 -24.63 31.77 0.95
CA ARG A 238 -24.73 32.28 -0.43
C ARG A 238 -24.44 33.78 -0.35
N ARG A 239 -23.31 34.19 -0.90
CA ARG A 239 -23.01 35.60 -1.18
C ARG A 239 -23.67 36.00 -2.48
#